data_AF-A0A0D0D3A9-F1
#
_entry.id   AF-A0A0D0D3A9-F1
#
_cell.length_a   1.000
_cell.length_b   1.000
_cell.length_c   1.000
_cell.angle_alpha   90.00
_cell.angle_beta   90.00
_cell.angle_gamma   90.00
#
_symmetry.space_group_name_H-M   'P 1'
#
loop_
_entity.id
_entity.type
_entity.pdbx_description
1 polymer ?
#
loop_
_entity_poly.entity_id
_entity_poly.type
_entity_poly.pdbx_seq_one_letter_code
_entity_poly.pdbx_strand_id
1 'polypeptide(L)'
;MSRPLLPSSKSTPNDVVFTIALTVYSTIQKTTKNKTTAKEEKAMKTKELAFAVDGLDSTNYLNFLHAALCKHNQDIFKITQAKCYPFKYIIGAKQKVSNAMEVDNSGNYKEMVKKIDDEKPTTVKIFIDMKVVEKLPHKTNIADEDEADTSGDDGLGVRDFLADQL
;
A
#
# COMPACT_ATOMS: atom_id res chain seq x y z
N MET A 1 -39.72 -34.57 -17.13
CA MET A 1 -38.25 -34.78 -17.13
C MET A 1 -37.59 -33.53 -16.58
N SER A 2 -37.17 -33.56 -15.31
CA SER A 2 -36.57 -32.39 -14.65
C SER A 2 -35.05 -32.50 -14.71
N ARG A 3 -34.38 -31.54 -15.36
CA ARG A 3 -32.92 -31.42 -15.32
C ARG A 3 -32.48 -31.02 -13.91
N PRO A 4 -31.46 -31.67 -13.30
CA PRO A 4 -30.84 -31.14 -12.10
C PRO A 4 -30.11 -29.84 -12.43
N LEU A 5 -30.36 -28.79 -11.64
CA LEU A 5 -29.57 -27.57 -11.65
C LEU A 5 -28.14 -27.91 -11.20
N LEU A 6 -27.17 -27.70 -12.08
CA LEU A 6 -25.75 -27.73 -11.74
C LEU A 6 -25.50 -26.66 -10.65
N PRO A 7 -24.78 -26.95 -9.55
CA PRO A 7 -24.31 -25.89 -8.68
C PRO A 7 -23.31 -25.04 -9.47
N SER A 8 -23.71 -23.83 -9.85
CA SER A 8 -22.81 -22.86 -10.49
C SER A 8 -21.77 -22.42 -9.46
N SER A 9 -20.58 -22.99 -9.59
CA SER A 9 -19.28 -22.54 -9.10
C SER A 9 -19.27 -21.90 -7.71
N LYS A 10 -19.31 -22.73 -6.66
CA LYS A 10 -18.68 -22.34 -5.40
C LYS A 10 -17.18 -22.26 -5.68
N SER A 11 -16.64 -21.04 -5.82
CA SER A 11 -15.21 -20.79 -5.84
C SER A 11 -14.63 -21.39 -4.56
N THR A 12 -13.95 -22.53 -4.67
CA THR A 12 -13.16 -23.06 -3.57
C THR A 12 -12.06 -22.05 -3.29
N PRO A 13 -11.83 -21.63 -2.04
CA PRO A 13 -10.67 -20.79 -1.73
C PRO A 13 -9.44 -21.59 -2.13
N ASN A 14 -8.85 -21.24 -3.26
CA ASN A 14 -7.59 -21.83 -3.70
C ASN A 14 -6.59 -21.56 -2.57
N ASP A 15 -5.83 -22.58 -2.17
CA ASP A 15 -4.83 -22.52 -1.10
C ASP A 15 -3.59 -21.76 -1.59
N VAL A 16 -3.83 -20.52 -2.05
CA VAL A 16 -2.87 -19.64 -2.68
C VAL A 16 -2.20 -18.84 -1.58
N VAL A 17 -0.88 -19.01 -1.48
CA VAL A 17 -0.08 -18.21 -0.56
C VAL A 17 0.38 -16.95 -1.28
N PHE A 18 0.01 -15.78 -0.75
CA PHE A 18 0.51 -14.51 -1.26
C PHE A 18 1.79 -14.12 -0.54
N THR A 19 2.88 -13.93 -1.26
CA THR A 19 4.12 -13.36 -0.71
C THR A 19 4.12 -11.85 -0.97
N ILE A 20 3.88 -11.06 0.07
CA ILE A 20 3.87 -9.60 0.02
C ILE A 20 5.29 -9.07 0.23
N ALA A 21 5.87 -8.53 -0.83
CA ALA A 21 7.18 -7.91 -0.84
C ALA A 21 7.05 -6.38 -0.83
N LEU A 22 7.27 -5.77 0.33
CA LEU A 22 7.23 -4.33 0.55
C LEU A 22 8.63 -3.74 0.39
N THR A 23 8.78 -2.80 -0.53
CA THR A 23 10.04 -2.06 -0.73
C THR A 23 10.03 -0.81 0.15
N VAL A 24 10.92 -0.78 1.13
CA VAL A 24 11.12 0.34 2.06
C VAL A 24 12.39 1.08 1.67
N TYR A 25 12.35 2.40 1.83
CA TYR A 25 13.45 3.30 1.48
C TYR A 25 14.06 3.85 2.76
N SER A 26 15.38 3.95 2.82
CA SER A 26 16.08 4.54 3.95
C SER A 26 17.27 5.35 3.46
N THR A 27 17.49 6.49 4.08
CA THR A 27 18.63 7.35 3.73
C THR A 27 19.80 6.99 4.62
N ILE A 28 20.87 6.45 4.03
CA ILE A 28 22.12 6.23 4.74
C ILE A 28 23.00 7.43 4.47
N GLN A 29 23.32 8.16 5.53
CA GLN A 29 24.34 9.19 5.48
C GLN A 29 25.69 8.56 5.79
N LYS A 30 26.66 8.76 4.90
CA LYS A 30 28.06 8.45 5.19
C LYS A 30 28.83 9.76 5.28
N THR A 31 29.44 10.00 6.44
CA THR A 31 30.33 11.13 6.69
C THR A 31 31.76 10.65 6.53
N THR A 32 32.43 11.12 5.49
CA THR A 32 33.88 10.94 5.32
C THR A 32 34.50 12.32 5.14
N LYS A 33 35.38 12.71 6.08
CA LYS A 33 36.29 13.87 6.02
C LYS A 33 35.65 15.10 5.35
N ASN A 34 34.75 15.78 6.08
CA ASN A 34 34.08 17.04 5.74
C ASN A 34 33.06 17.05 4.60
N LYS A 35 32.71 15.90 4.01
CA LYS A 35 31.60 15.81 3.04
C LYS A 35 30.61 14.74 3.47
N THR A 36 29.37 15.16 3.71
CA THR A 36 28.23 14.26 3.93
C THR A 36 27.61 13.94 2.57
N THR A 37 27.59 12.67 2.18
CA THR A 37 26.80 12.20 1.05
C THR A 37 25.66 11.32 1.55
N ALA A 38 24.43 11.68 1.15
CA ALA A 38 23.24 10.88 1.39
C ALA A 38 23.04 9.94 0.20
N LYS A 39 22.91 8.64 0.47
CA LYS A 39 22.51 7.63 -0.52
C LYS A 39 21.21 6.98 -0.08
N GLU A 40 20.27 6.89 -1.00
CA GLU A 40 19.04 6.11 -0.81
C GLU A 40 19.36 4.62 -0.91
N GLU A 41 19.05 3.88 0.15
CA GLU A 41 19.08 2.42 0.19
C GLU A 41 17.65 1.88 0.05
N LYS A 42 17.51 0.79 -0.70
CA LYS A 42 16.24 0.07 -0.86
C LYS A 42 16.34 -1.26 -0.12
N ALA A 43 15.44 -1.48 0.82
CA ALA A 43 15.29 -2.73 1.53
C ALA A 43 13.96 -3.38 1.17
N MET A 44 13.97 -4.67 0.82
CA MET A 44 12.75 -5.42 0.53
C MET A 44 12.38 -6.28 1.73
N LYS A 45 11.18 -6.06 2.29
CA LYS A 45 10.60 -6.86 3.37
C LYS A 45 9.55 -7.80 2.79
N THR A 46 9.70 -9.10 3.01
CA THR A 46 8.74 -10.10 2.54
C THR A 46 7.94 -10.69 3.70
N LYS A 47 6.62 -10.83 3.50
CA LYS A 47 5.70 -11.49 4.44
C LYS A 47 4.72 -12.36 3.66
N GLU A 48 4.33 -13.47 4.25
CA GLU A 48 3.30 -14.33 3.66
C GLU A 48 1.91 -13.94 4.19
N LEU A 49 0.94 -13.97 3.29
CA LEU A 49 -0.45 -13.64 3.51
C LEU A 49 -1.30 -14.75 2.89
N ALA A 50 -2.05 -15.45 3.72
CA ALA A 50 -3.19 -16.25 3.26
C ALA A 50 -4.40 -15.31 3.19
N PHE A 51 -5.01 -15.19 2.01
CA PHE A 51 -6.17 -14.33 1.80
C PHE A 51 -7.11 -14.97 0.78
N ALA A 52 -8.41 -14.97 1.08
CA ALA A 52 -9.42 -15.46 0.16
C ALA A 52 -9.75 -14.34 -0.85
N VAL A 53 -9.18 -14.45 -2.05
CA VAL A 53 -9.48 -13.51 -3.13
C VAL A 53 -10.85 -13.82 -3.74
N ASP A 54 -11.64 -12.78 -3.96
CA ASP A 54 -12.94 -12.85 -4.61
C ASP A 54 -13.03 -11.76 -5.69
N GLY A 55 -13.26 -12.18 -6.94
CA GLY A 55 -13.32 -11.29 -8.10
C GLY A 55 -14.70 -10.69 -8.37
N LEU A 56 -15.71 -11.04 -7.57
CA LEU A 56 -17.07 -10.52 -7.66
C LEU A 56 -17.29 -9.37 -6.67
N ASP A 57 -16.67 -9.44 -5.51
CA ASP A 57 -16.80 -8.43 -4.45
C ASP A 57 -15.83 -7.26 -4.64
N SER A 58 -16.39 -6.06 -4.87
CA SER A 58 -15.61 -4.83 -5.00
C SER A 58 -14.88 -4.43 -3.72
N THR A 59 -15.36 -4.89 -2.56
CA THR A 59 -14.73 -4.67 -1.25
C THR A 59 -13.55 -5.61 -1.00
N ASN A 60 -13.49 -6.76 -1.69
CA ASN A 60 -12.41 -7.74 -1.53
C ASN A 60 -11.05 -7.15 -1.93
N TYR A 61 -11.02 -6.33 -2.99
CA TYR A 61 -9.84 -5.56 -3.40
C TYR A 61 -9.29 -4.68 -2.27
N LEU A 62 -10.15 -3.87 -1.64
CA LEU A 62 -9.74 -2.98 -0.56
C LEU A 62 -9.27 -3.76 0.67
N ASN A 63 -9.98 -4.82 1.02
CA ASN A 63 -9.63 -5.71 2.12
C ASN A 63 -8.28 -6.40 1.87
N PHE A 64 -7.98 -6.78 0.63
CA PHE A 64 -6.71 -7.37 0.25
C PHE A 64 -5.55 -6.37 0.43
N LEU A 65 -5.71 -5.14 -0.06
CA LEU A 65 -4.72 -4.08 0.14
C LEU A 65 -4.48 -3.82 1.63
N HIS A 66 -5.56 -3.76 2.41
CA HIS A 66 -5.50 -3.54 3.84
C HIS A 66 -4.79 -4.69 4.57
N ALA A 67 -5.14 -5.93 4.27
CA ALA A 67 -4.50 -7.12 4.84
C ALA A 67 -3.00 -7.20 4.47
N ALA A 68 -2.64 -6.83 3.24
CA ALA A 68 -1.25 -6.80 2.79
C ALA A 68 -0.40 -5.81 3.60
N LEU A 69 -0.89 -4.59 3.85
CA LEU A 69 -0.20 -3.62 4.70
C LEU A 69 -0.20 -4.03 6.18
N CYS A 70 -1.31 -4.57 6.67
CA CYS A 70 -1.44 -5.02 8.06
C CYS A 70 -0.39 -6.10 8.40
N LYS A 71 -0.05 -6.99 7.46
CA LYS A 71 1.03 -8.01 7.64
C LYS A 71 2.41 -7.41 7.87
N HIS A 72 2.64 -6.18 7.41
CA HIS A 72 3.89 -5.44 7.61
C HIS A 72 3.81 -4.43 8.77
N ASN A 73 2.75 -4.50 9.59
CA ASN A 73 2.43 -3.52 10.63
C ASN A 73 2.23 -2.09 10.08
N GLN A 74 1.78 -1.98 8.82
CA GLN A 74 1.47 -0.71 8.16
C GLN A 74 -0.04 -0.42 8.16
N ASP A 75 -0.73 -0.81 9.23
CA ASP A 75 -2.18 -0.56 9.40
C ASP A 75 -2.53 0.93 9.53
N ILE A 76 -1.53 1.77 9.78
CA ILE A 76 -1.67 3.21 9.93
C ILE A 76 -2.19 3.91 8.68
N PHE A 77 -2.14 3.28 7.50
CA PHE A 77 -2.63 3.88 6.26
C PHE A 77 -4.11 3.60 6.03
N LYS A 78 -4.85 4.64 5.68
CA LYS A 78 -6.27 4.56 5.34
C LYS A 78 -6.42 4.29 3.85
N ILE A 79 -6.78 3.06 3.51
CA ILE A 79 -7.07 2.63 2.14
C ILE A 79 -8.58 2.77 1.90
N THR A 80 -8.95 3.53 0.88
CA THR A 80 -10.36 3.69 0.43
C THR A 80 -10.42 3.58 -1.08
N GLN A 81 -11.60 3.39 -1.66
CA GLN A 81 -11.76 3.30 -3.12
C GLN A 81 -11.19 4.53 -3.87
N ALA A 82 -11.21 5.71 -3.25
CA ALA A 82 -10.62 6.93 -3.80
C ALA A 82 -9.10 7.06 -3.55
N LYS A 83 -8.57 6.33 -2.56
CA LYS A 83 -7.17 6.38 -2.11
C LYS A 83 -6.64 4.95 -1.97
N CYS A 84 -6.42 4.30 -3.11
CA CYS A 84 -5.74 3.01 -3.23
C CYS A 84 -4.28 3.22 -3.66
N TYR A 85 -3.46 2.17 -3.52
CA TYR A 85 -2.11 2.16 -4.06
C TYR A 85 -1.99 1.08 -5.14
N PRO A 86 -1.30 1.37 -6.26
CA PRO A 86 -0.94 0.36 -7.23
C PRO A 86 0.05 -0.63 -6.64
N PHE A 87 -0.08 -1.90 -7.00
CA PHE A 87 0.90 -2.93 -6.72
C PHE A 87 1.19 -3.75 -7.97
N LYS A 88 2.31 -4.48 -7.96
CA LYS A 88 2.61 -5.42 -9.04
C LYS A 88 2.51 -6.85 -8.54
N TYR A 89 2.10 -7.79 -9.38
CA TYR A 89 2.05 -9.20 -9.01
C TYR A 89 2.70 -10.11 -10.04
N ILE A 90 3.14 -11.27 -9.57
CA ILE A 90 3.68 -12.35 -10.37
C ILE A 90 3.02 -13.65 -9.92
N ILE A 91 2.46 -14.38 -10.87
CA ILE A 91 1.88 -15.70 -10.63
C ILE A 91 2.98 -16.76 -10.81
N GLY A 92 3.12 -17.62 -9.80
CA GLY A 92 4.07 -18.73 -9.82
C GLY A 92 5.53 -18.34 -9.52
N ALA A 93 6.29 -19.30 -9.00
CA ALA A 93 7.68 -19.07 -8.58
C ALA A 93 8.67 -18.93 -9.76
N LYS A 94 8.27 -19.31 -10.98
CA LYS A 94 9.14 -19.36 -12.17
C LYS A 94 9.12 -18.10 -13.03
N GLN A 95 8.21 -17.16 -12.75
CA GLN A 95 8.07 -15.96 -13.55
C GLN A 95 9.06 -14.86 -13.12
N LYS A 96 9.62 -14.16 -14.10
CA LYS A 96 10.59 -13.08 -13.88
C LYS A 96 9.88 -11.82 -13.41
N VAL A 97 10.59 -10.99 -12.63
CA VAL A 97 10.08 -9.68 -12.17
C VAL A 97 9.72 -8.74 -13.33
N SER A 98 10.35 -8.91 -14.49
CA SER A 98 10.00 -8.18 -15.72
C SER A 98 8.58 -8.46 -16.21
N ASN A 99 7.99 -9.59 -15.83
CA ASN A 99 6.63 -9.99 -16.20
C ASN A 99 5.60 -9.60 -15.13
N ALA A 100 6.01 -8.83 -14.12
CA ALA A 100 5.09 -8.41 -13.07
C ALA A 100 3.99 -7.53 -13.66
N MET A 101 2.74 -7.93 -13.41
CA MET A 101 1.56 -7.23 -13.88
C MET A 101 1.14 -6.18 -12.86
N GLU A 102 0.75 -5.01 -13.32
CA GLU A 102 0.33 -3.90 -12.47
C GLU A 102 -1.17 -3.95 -12.18
N VAL A 103 -1.53 -3.73 -10.92
CA VAL A 103 -2.90 -3.67 -10.41
C VAL A 103 -3.06 -2.36 -9.66
N ASP A 104 -3.74 -1.42 -10.30
CA ASP A 104 -4.00 -0.06 -9.83
C ASP A 104 -5.50 0.23 -9.62
N ASN A 105 -6.37 -0.69 -10.04
CA ASN A 105 -7.82 -0.56 -9.97
C ASN A 105 -8.51 -1.92 -9.77
N SER A 106 -9.80 -1.89 -9.46
CA SER A 106 -10.60 -3.09 -9.21
C SER A 106 -10.81 -3.98 -10.45
N GLY A 107 -10.76 -3.42 -11.65
CA GLY A 107 -10.81 -4.18 -12.91
C GLY A 107 -9.57 -5.06 -13.08
N ASN A 108 -8.39 -4.47 -12.88
CA ASN A 108 -7.10 -5.18 -12.90
C ASN A 108 -7.03 -6.23 -11.77
N TYR A 109 -7.62 -5.93 -10.61
CA TYR A 109 -7.74 -6.90 -9.53
C TYR A 109 -8.60 -8.10 -9.93
N LYS A 110 -9.75 -7.86 -10.57
CA LYS A 110 -10.61 -8.95 -11.07
C LYS A 110 -9.89 -9.82 -12.09
N GLU A 111 -9.10 -9.22 -12.99
CA GLU A 111 -8.27 -9.98 -13.93
C GLU A 111 -7.21 -10.82 -13.21
N MET A 112 -6.58 -10.27 -12.16
CA MET A 112 -5.66 -11.03 -11.31
C MET A 112 -6.34 -12.23 -10.66
N VAL A 113 -7.53 -12.06 -10.07
CA VAL A 113 -8.27 -13.17 -9.45
C VAL A 113 -8.63 -14.22 -10.50
N LYS A 114 -9.11 -13.80 -11.67
CA LYS A 114 -9.40 -14.71 -12.77
C LYS A 114 -8.17 -15.52 -13.19
N LYS A 115 -7.00 -14.89 -13.30
CA LYS A 115 -5.76 -15.61 -13.62
C LYS A 115 -5.34 -16.59 -12.53
N ILE A 116 -5.58 -16.26 -11.26
CA ILE A 116 -5.34 -17.17 -10.14
C ILE A 116 -6.27 -18.38 -10.22
N ASP A 117 -7.55 -18.17 -10.57
CA ASP A 117 -8.50 -19.27 -10.77
C ASP A 117 -8.18 -20.14 -12.00
N ASP A 118 -7.72 -19.52 -13.08
CA ASP A 118 -7.36 -20.18 -14.34
C ASP A 118 -6.05 -20.99 -14.20
N GLU A 119 -5.00 -20.40 -13.60
CA GLU A 119 -3.67 -21.01 -13.49
C GLU A 119 -3.50 -21.87 -12.21
N LYS A 120 -4.35 -21.65 -11.20
CA LYS A 120 -4.30 -22.30 -9.88
C LYS A 120 -2.89 -22.34 -9.28
N PRO A 121 -2.23 -21.19 -9.14
CA PRO A 121 -0.88 -21.13 -8.62
C PRO A 121 -0.85 -21.50 -7.14
N THR A 122 0.22 -22.15 -6.69
CA THR A 122 0.46 -22.35 -5.25
C THR A 122 0.91 -21.06 -4.57
N THR A 123 1.56 -20.16 -5.31
CA THR A 123 2.15 -18.93 -4.75
C THR A 123 2.03 -17.77 -5.71
N VAL A 124 1.64 -16.61 -5.17
CA VAL A 124 1.57 -15.34 -5.90
C VAL A 124 2.44 -14.32 -5.18
N LYS A 125 3.40 -13.71 -5.88
CA LYS A 125 4.25 -12.68 -5.30
C LYS A 125 3.68 -11.31 -5.61
N ILE A 126 3.53 -10.48 -4.59
CA ILE A 126 3.01 -9.12 -4.66
C ILE A 126 4.16 -8.15 -4.33
N PHE A 127 4.29 -7.09 -5.10
CA PHE A 127 5.32 -6.07 -4.94
C PHE A 127 4.64 -4.75 -4.65
N ILE A 128 4.95 -4.19 -3.49
CA ILE A 128 4.40 -2.92 -3.01
C ILE A 128 5.55 -1.95 -2.81
N ASP A 129 5.38 -0.72 -3.27
CA ASP A 129 6.36 0.35 -3.10
C ASP A 129 5.91 1.31 -1.98
N MET A 130 6.72 1.42 -0.93
CA MET A 130 6.40 2.27 0.21
C MET A 130 6.35 3.76 -0.15
N LYS A 131 7.10 4.24 -1.16
CA LYS A 131 7.00 5.65 -1.61
C LYS A 131 5.62 6.01 -2.14
N VAL A 132 4.86 5.02 -2.60
CA VAL A 132 3.49 5.23 -3.07
C VAL A 132 2.51 5.12 -1.90
N VAL A 133 2.73 4.16 -1.01
CA VAL A 133 1.91 3.96 0.20
C VAL A 133 2.01 5.15 1.16
N GLU A 134 3.19 5.75 1.33
CA GLU A 134 3.41 6.93 2.18
C GLU A 134 2.62 8.17 1.74
N LYS A 135 2.14 8.21 0.50
CA LYS A 135 1.27 9.29 -0.01
C LYS A 135 -0.19 9.11 0.39
N LEU A 136 -0.55 8.00 1.02
CA LEU A 136 -1.90 7.73 1.49
C LEU A 136 -2.18 8.47 2.80
N PRO A 137 -3.45 8.84 3.05
CA PRO A 137 -3.83 9.42 4.32
C PRO A 137 -3.58 8.43 5.47
N HIS A 138 -3.13 8.94 6.60
CA HIS A 138 -2.99 8.16 7.82
C HIS A 138 -4.35 8.04 8.53
N LYS A 139 -4.61 6.90 9.17
CA LYS A 139 -5.68 6.74 10.15
C LYS A 139 -5.29 7.57 11.36
N THR A 140 -5.85 8.77 11.49
CA THR A 140 -5.76 9.53 12.73
C THR A 140 -6.58 8.79 13.79
N ASN A 141 -5.91 8.26 14.83
CA ASN A 141 -6.58 7.94 16.10
C ASN A 141 -6.71 9.25 16.89
N ILE A 142 -7.40 10.21 16.31
CA ILE A 142 -7.67 11.49 16.96
C ILE A 142 -9.19 11.59 16.95
N ALA A 143 -9.76 11.36 18.12
CA ALA A 143 -11.06 11.90 18.47
C ALA A 143 -11.09 13.37 18.05
N ASP A 144 -12.17 13.79 17.40
CA ASP A 144 -12.48 15.18 17.11
C ASP A 144 -11.92 16.12 18.20
N GLU A 145 -11.02 17.03 17.83
CA GLU A 145 -11.02 18.42 18.29
C GLU A 145 -9.95 19.27 17.59
N ASP A 146 -10.45 20.37 17.04
CA ASP A 146 -9.82 21.63 16.64
C ASP A 146 -8.84 21.72 15.46
N GLU A 147 -9.41 22.24 14.37
CA GLU A 147 -8.83 23.24 13.48
C GLU A 147 -7.99 24.28 14.25
N ALA A 148 -6.67 24.18 14.15
CA ALA A 148 -5.79 25.27 14.51
C ALA A 148 -5.30 25.95 13.22
N ASP A 149 -6.05 26.99 12.85
CA ASP A 149 -5.61 28.12 12.06
C ASP A 149 -4.19 28.57 12.45
N THR A 150 -3.37 28.96 11.47
CA THR A 150 -2.54 30.19 11.48
C THR A 150 -1.44 30.14 10.41
N SER A 151 -1.50 31.08 9.47
CA SER A 151 -0.38 31.95 9.02
C SER A 151 -0.69 32.48 7.61
N GLY A 152 -0.57 33.77 7.31
CA GLY A 152 -0.14 34.90 8.11
C GLY A 152 -0.55 36.17 7.35
N ASP A 153 -1.13 37.11 8.10
CA ASP A 153 -1.49 38.45 7.66
C ASP A 153 -0.22 39.32 7.58
N ASP A 154 0.01 39.90 6.42
CA ASP A 154 1.09 40.81 6.08
C ASP A 154 0.80 42.24 6.55
N GLY A 155 1.37 42.63 7.70
CA GLY A 155 1.24 43.98 8.26
C GLY A 155 2.57 44.63 8.62
N LEU A 156 3.15 45.37 7.68
CA LEU A 156 4.32 46.27 7.84
C LEU A 156 4.07 47.34 8.93
N GLY A 157 5.03 47.59 9.84
CA GLY A 157 4.80 48.61 10.88
C GLY A 157 5.92 48.94 11.88
N VAL A 158 7.09 49.38 11.41
CA VAL A 158 7.91 50.49 11.94
C VAL A 158 8.18 50.64 13.47
N ARG A 159 9.50 50.61 13.84
CA ARG A 159 10.25 51.38 14.89
C ARG A 159 9.62 51.54 16.30
N ASP A 160 10.34 51.37 17.41
CA ASP A 160 11.51 52.14 17.80
C ASP A 160 12.15 51.48 19.04
N PHE A 161 13.47 51.63 19.15
CA PHE A 161 14.31 51.09 20.20
C PHE A 161 14.38 52.14 21.31
N LEU A 162 13.74 51.93 22.47
CA LEU A 162 13.95 52.79 23.64
C LEU A 162 14.06 51.98 24.92
N ALA A 163 15.16 52.23 25.60
CA ALA A 163 15.58 51.74 26.90
C ALA A 163 14.64 52.23 28.02
N ASP A 164 14.51 51.45 29.10
CA ASP A 164 15.16 51.78 30.38
C ASP A 164 14.97 50.62 31.38
N GLN A 165 16.05 50.26 32.08
CA GLN A 165 16.03 49.41 33.26
C GLN A 165 15.77 50.29 34.48
N LEU A 166 14.83 49.88 35.33
CA LEU A 166 14.80 50.22 36.75
C LEU A 166 14.52 48.95 37.55
#